data_AF-A0A537EZH6-F1
#
_entry.id   AF-A0A537EZH6-F1
#
_cell.length_a   1.000
_cell.length_b   1.000
_cell.length_c   1.000
_cell.angle_alpha   90.00
_cell.angle_beta   90.00
_cell.angle_gamma   90.00
#
_symmetry.space_group_name_H-M   'P 1'
#
loop_
_entity.id
_entity.type
_entity.pdbx_description
1 polymer ?
#
loop_
_entity_poly.entity_id
_entity_poly.type
_entity_poly.pdbx_seq_one_letter_code
_entity_poly.pdbx_strand_id
1 'polypeptide(L)'
;MQVVEMKKVHAETGPASEFLQAHIKGSLRVKGSQILVDGVEHHELKLLLHKFLYHRGLDGYKVHSRPDILEIVPPDEKQDQKPSEGRPPTAPETMPYFFPGRQ
;
A
#
# COMPACT_ATOMS: atom_id res chain seq x y z
N MET A 1 20.65 3.63 -6.41
CA MET A 1 20.57 3.71 -4.94
C MET A 1 19.25 4.32 -4.50
N GLN A 2 18.55 3.66 -3.57
CA GLN A 2 17.30 4.12 -2.96
C GLN A 2 17.44 4.13 -1.44
N VAL A 3 16.67 4.99 -0.79
CA VAL A 3 16.68 5.17 0.67
C VAL A 3 15.31 4.85 1.24
N VAL A 4 15.24 3.92 2.18
CA VAL A 4 14.03 3.64 2.95
C VAL A 4 14.13 4.37 4.30
N GLU A 5 13.18 5.26 4.59
CA GLU A 5 13.08 5.95 5.86
C GLU A 5 12.10 5.24 6.81
N MET A 6 12.65 4.68 7.90
CA MET A 6 11.91 3.95 8.94
C MET A 6 11.60 4.83 10.16
N LYS A 7 11.55 6.17 10.01
CA LYS A 7 11.48 7.14 11.13
C LYS A 7 10.37 6.83 12.14
N LYS A 8 9.21 6.38 11.67
CA LYS A 8 8.01 6.12 12.47
C LYS A 8 7.97 4.71 13.06
N VAL A 9 8.78 3.80 12.54
CA VAL A 9 8.86 2.37 12.91
C VAL A 9 10.33 1.97 13.13
N HIS A 10 11.06 2.78 13.89
CA HIS A 10 12.50 2.62 14.08
C HIS A 10 12.89 1.27 14.71
N ALA A 11 12.03 0.73 15.60
CA ALA A 11 12.22 -0.59 16.21
C ALA A 11 12.24 -1.73 15.18
N GLU A 12 11.52 -1.57 14.06
CA GLU A 12 11.45 -2.56 12.99
C GLU A 12 12.58 -2.43 11.96
N THR A 13 13.51 -1.48 12.12
CA THR A 13 14.61 -1.27 11.16
C THR A 13 15.50 -2.50 11.02
N GLY A 14 15.84 -3.16 12.14
CA GLY A 14 16.62 -4.39 12.14
C GLY A 14 15.91 -5.52 11.39
N PRO A 15 14.69 -5.91 11.82
CA PRO A 15 13.92 -6.94 11.14
C PRO A 15 13.61 -6.63 9.66
N ALA A 16 13.34 -5.37 9.32
CA ALA A 16 13.14 -4.94 7.94
C ALA A 16 14.41 -5.11 7.10
N SER A 17 15.57 -4.79 7.66
CA SER A 17 16.85 -4.96 6.96
C SER A 17 17.18 -6.43 6.68
N GLU A 18 16.93 -7.32 7.64
CA GLU A 18 17.10 -8.77 7.46
C GLU A 18 16.13 -9.33 6.42
N PHE A 19 14.86 -8.92 6.49
CA PHE A 19 13.84 -9.31 5.52
C PHE A 19 14.20 -8.87 4.10
N LEU A 20 14.60 -7.60 3.94
CA LEU A 20 15.02 -7.07 2.65
C LEU A 20 16.26 -7.78 2.14
N GLN A 21 17.28 -7.98 2.97
CA GLN A 21 18.52 -8.68 2.59
C GLN A 21 18.26 -10.11 2.09
N ALA A 22 17.27 -10.80 2.66
CA ALA A 22 16.88 -12.15 2.21
C ALA A 22 16.11 -12.17 0.88
N HIS A 23 15.46 -11.06 0.50
CA HIS A 23 14.58 -11.00 -0.67
C HIS A 23 15.18 -10.23 -1.86
N ILE A 24 16.19 -9.40 -1.65
CA ILE A 24 16.83 -8.63 -2.71
C ILE A 24 18.08 -9.35 -3.24
N LYS A 25 18.37 -9.16 -4.53
CA LYS A 25 19.65 -9.56 -5.14
C LYS A 25 20.72 -8.45 -5.07
N GLY A 26 20.40 -7.35 -4.40
CA GLY A 26 21.21 -6.13 -4.31
C GLY A 26 22.03 -6.03 -3.04
N SER A 27 22.61 -4.84 -2.83
CA SER A 27 23.35 -4.51 -1.61
C SER A 27 22.48 -3.67 -0.68
N LEU A 28 22.57 -3.93 0.62
CA LEU A 28 21.85 -3.21 1.66
C LEU A 28 22.81 -2.68 2.72
N ARG A 29 22.59 -1.45 3.18
CA ARG A 29 23.33 -0.84 4.30
C ARG A 29 22.35 -0.14 5.23
N VAL A 30 22.49 -0.37 6.53
CA VAL A 30 21.68 0.30 7.55
C VAL A 30 22.45 1.49 8.12
N LYS A 31 21.80 2.65 8.18
CA LYS A 31 22.30 3.88 8.82
C LYS A 31 21.24 4.41 9.80
N GLY A 32 21.31 3.98 11.05
CA GLY A 32 20.34 4.40 12.08
C GLY A 32 18.92 4.01 11.68
N SER A 33 18.05 4.98 11.42
CA SER A 33 16.66 4.79 10.99
C SER A 33 16.47 4.75 9.46
N GLN A 34 17.55 4.71 8.69
CA GLN A 34 17.54 4.66 7.23
C GLN A 34 18.15 3.36 6.72
N ILE A 35 17.55 2.78 5.69
CA ILE A 35 18.07 1.61 4.99
C ILE A 35 18.40 2.04 3.56
N LEU A 36 19.68 1.98 3.20
CA LEU A 36 20.13 2.25 1.84
C LEU A 36 20.15 0.94 1.06
N VAL A 37 19.48 0.92 -0.07
CA VAL A 37 19.34 -0.24 -0.95
C VAL A 37 19.88 0.10 -2.33
N ASP A 38 20.72 -0.76 -2.89
CA ASP A 38 21.27 -0.59 -4.22
C ASP A 38 21.07 -1.83 -5.09
N GLY A 39 20.87 -1.63 -6.39
CA GLY A 39 20.61 -2.71 -7.35
C GLY A 39 19.20 -3.32 -7.30
N VAL A 40 18.22 -2.59 -6.76
CA VAL A 40 16.81 -3.02 -6.69
C VAL A 40 15.91 -1.97 -7.33
N GLU A 41 14.88 -2.41 -8.06
CA GLU A 41 13.92 -1.51 -8.65
C GLU A 41 12.99 -0.86 -7.61
N HIS A 42 12.55 0.36 -7.87
CA HIS A 42 11.78 1.14 -6.90
C HIS A 42 10.42 0.52 -6.58
N HIS A 43 9.77 0.00 -7.61
CA HIS A 43 8.48 -0.64 -7.49
C HIS A 43 8.57 -1.96 -6.68
N GLU A 44 9.64 -2.74 -6.90
CA GLU A 44 9.92 -3.98 -6.19
C GLU A 44 10.21 -3.72 -4.70
N LEU A 45 11.03 -2.72 -4.40
CA LEU A 45 11.34 -2.35 -3.02
C LEU A 45 10.08 -1.90 -2.26
N LYS A 46 9.21 -1.13 -2.91
CA LYS A 46 7.92 -0.73 -2.34
C LYS A 46 7.03 -1.93 -2.04
N LEU A 47 6.96 -2.91 -2.95
CA LEU A 47 6.18 -4.14 -2.75
C LEU A 47 6.70 -4.96 -1.56
N LEU A 48 8.01 -5.13 -1.46
CA LEU A 48 8.65 -5.83 -0.35
C LEU A 48 8.36 -5.14 1.00
N LEU A 49 8.40 -3.82 1.04
CA LEU A 49 8.03 -3.07 2.24
C LEU A 49 6.57 -3.25 2.63
N HIS A 50 5.64 -3.22 1.67
CA HIS A 50 4.23 -3.52 1.95
C HIS A 50 4.05 -4.95 2.50
N LYS A 51 4.74 -5.93 1.90
CA LYS A 51 4.70 -7.32 2.36
C LYS A 51 5.25 -7.46 3.78
N PHE A 52 6.37 -6.80 4.08
CA PHE A 52 6.95 -6.78 5.42
C PHE A 52 5.98 -6.18 6.45
N LEU A 53 5.42 -5.01 6.16
CA LEU A 53 4.48 -4.33 7.06
C LEU A 53 3.25 -5.18 7.35
N TYR A 54 2.68 -5.82 6.33
CA TYR A 54 1.54 -6.72 6.48
C TYR A 54 1.86 -7.91 7.41
N HIS A 55 3.00 -8.58 7.21
CA HIS A 55 3.40 -9.71 8.07
C HIS A 55 3.73 -9.31 9.50
N ARG A 56 4.03 -8.03 9.75
CA ARG A 56 4.30 -7.49 11.09
C ARG A 56 3.05 -6.95 11.81
N GLY A 57 1.87 -6.98 11.17
CA GLY A 57 0.66 -6.36 11.71
C GLY A 57 0.70 -4.82 11.70
N LEU A 58 1.49 -4.25 10.80
CA LEU A 58 1.65 -2.81 10.57
C LEU A 58 0.97 -2.38 9.26
N ASP A 59 -0.07 -3.10 8.84
CA ASP A 59 -0.80 -2.87 7.59
C ASP A 59 -1.52 -1.51 7.52
N GLY A 60 -1.76 -0.87 8.67
CA GLY A 60 -2.21 0.52 8.73
C GLY A 60 -1.15 1.53 8.23
N TYR A 61 0.13 1.19 8.27
CA TYR A 61 1.20 2.07 7.78
C TYR A 61 1.27 2.06 6.26
N LYS A 62 1.46 3.25 5.68
CA LYS A 62 1.58 3.44 4.24
C LYS A 62 3.04 3.62 3.84
N VAL A 63 3.39 3.12 2.65
CA VAL A 63 4.68 3.34 2.02
C VAL A 63 4.54 4.46 0.98
N HIS A 64 5.02 5.65 1.31
CA HIS A 64 5.05 6.79 0.41
C HIS A 64 6.31 6.72 -0.46
N SER A 65 6.09 6.75 -1.77
CA SER A 65 7.16 6.75 -2.77
C SER A 65 7.43 8.19 -3.19
N ARG A 66 8.67 8.62 -2.99
CA ARG A 66 9.26 9.85 -3.53
C ARG A 66 10.43 9.44 -4.44
N PRO A 67 10.91 10.33 -5.31
CA PRO A 67 12.12 10.06 -6.08
C PRO A 67 13.26 9.65 -5.15
N ASP A 68 13.81 8.46 -5.40
CA ASP A 68 14.90 7.82 -4.64
C ASP A 68 14.63 7.52 -3.15
N ILE A 69 13.45 7.85 -2.61
CA ILE A 69 13.13 7.71 -1.19
C ILE A 69 11.78 6.99 -0.98
N LEU A 70 11.75 5.98 -0.12
CA LEU A 70 10.55 5.30 0.35
C LEU A 70 10.35 5.61 1.84
N GLU A 71 9.30 6.36 2.17
CA GLU A 71 9.00 6.78 3.54
C GLU A 71 7.84 5.94 4.10
N ILE A 72 8.01 5.42 5.32
CA ILE A 72 6.92 4.75 6.05
C ILE A 72 6.18 5.79 6.88
N VAL A 73 4.92 6.01 6.52
CA VAL A 73 4.03 7.01 7.11
C VAL A 73 2.96 6.29 7.93
N PRO A 74 2.58 6.79 9.13
CA PRO A 74 1.47 6.24 9.90
C PRO A 74 0.16 6.24 9.08
N PRO A 75 -0.81 5.41 9.49
CA PRO A 75 -2.17 5.52 8.94
C PRO A 75 -2.65 6.97 9.05
N ASP A 76 -3.33 7.46 8.01
CA ASP A 76 -4.06 8.72 8.10
C ASP A 76 -5.07 8.59 9.25
N GLU A 77 -5.04 9.51 10.21
CA GLU A 77 -6.02 9.60 11.29
C GLU A 77 -7.38 10.07 10.75
N LYS A 78 -7.99 9.39 9.76
CA LYS A 78 -9.31 9.76 9.26
C LYS A 78 -10.20 8.56 8.95
N GLN A 79 -11.15 8.45 9.88
CA GLN A 79 -12.52 7.98 9.75
C GLN A 79 -12.68 6.48 9.52
N ASP A 80 -13.17 5.82 10.57
CA ASP A 80 -14.13 4.73 10.45
C ASP A 80 -15.00 4.97 9.23
N GLN A 81 -14.70 4.27 8.13
CA GLN A 81 -15.65 4.15 7.04
C GLN A 81 -16.80 3.34 7.63
N LYS A 82 -17.79 4.04 8.20
CA LYS A 82 -19.10 3.44 8.44
C LYS A 82 -19.49 2.77 7.14
N PRO A 83 -19.87 1.47 7.16
CA PRO A 83 -20.33 0.80 5.95
C PRO A 83 -21.42 1.67 5.33
N SER A 84 -21.26 2.05 4.06
CA SER A 84 -22.30 2.80 3.37
C SER A 84 -23.53 1.91 3.36
N GLU A 85 -24.58 2.30 4.09
CA GLU A 85 -25.89 1.67 3.96
C GLU A 85 -26.28 1.80 2.49
N GLY A 86 -26.18 0.69 1.76
CA GLY A 86 -26.55 0.62 0.36
C GLY A 86 -27.97 1.12 0.23
N ARG A 87 -28.18 2.18 -0.54
CA ARG A 87 -29.54 2.53 -0.96
C ARG A 87 -30.06 1.35 -1.79
N PRO A 88 -31.28 0.85 -1.52
CA PRO A 88 -31.88 -0.14 -2.40
C PRO A 88 -31.99 0.47 -3.81
N PRO A 89 -31.72 -0.32 -4.87
CA PRO A 89 -31.88 0.18 -6.23
C PRO A 89 -33.33 0.63 -6.43
N THR A 90 -33.53 1.85 -6.94
CA THR A 90 -34.86 2.34 -7.29
C THR A 90 -35.42 1.45 -8.39
N ALA A 91 -36.67 1.00 -8.23
CA ALA A 91 -37.34 0.13 -9.19
C ALA A 91 -37.30 0.76 -10.60
N PRO A 92 -36.99 -0.01 -11.66
CA PRO A 92 -37.08 0.50 -13.02
C PRO A 92 -38.54 0.83 -13.34
N GLU A 93 -38.81 2.06 -13.80
CA GLU A 93 -40.11 2.43 -14.37
C GLU A 93 -40.35 1.55 -15.60
N THR A 94 -41.19 0.53 -15.44
CA THR A 94 -41.61 -0.34 -16.54
C THR A 94 -42.41 0.49 -17.54
N MET A 95 -41.77 0.93 -18.62
CA MET A 95 -42.48 1.39 -19.81
C MET A 95 -43.23 0.20 -20.43
N PRO A 96 -44.54 0.29 -20.72
CA PRO A 96 -45.23 -0.77 -21.43
C PRO A 96 -44.73 -0.82 -22.88
N TYR A 97 -44.29 -1.99 -23.33
CA TYR A 97 -43.94 -2.22 -24.73
C TYR A 97 -45.18 -2.04 -25.62
N PHE A 98 -45.18 -0.99 -26.42
CA PHE A 98 -46.16 -0.77 -27.48
C PHE A 98 -45.76 -1.58 -28.71
N PHE A 99 -46.50 -2.64 -29.02
CA PHE A 99 -46.38 -3.37 -30.28
C PHE A 99 -47.44 -2.85 -31.27
N PRO A 100 -47.07 -2.08 -32.31
CA PRO A 100 -48.02 -1.75 -33.36
C PRO A 100 -48.27 -3.01 -34.19
N GLY A 101 -49.47 -3.58 -34.07
CA GLY A 101 -49.95 -4.62 -34.97
C GLY A 101 -49.95 -4.10 -36.40
N ARG A 102 -49.23 -4.77 -37.30
CA ARG A 102 -49.30 -4.54 -38.74
C ARG A 102 -50.63 -5.13 -39.24
N GLN A 103 -51.48 -4.32 -39.86
CA GLN A 103 -52.53 -4.80 -40.78
C GLN A 103 -51.93 -5.07 -42.15
#